data_AF-A0A1X7ABI4-F1
#
_entry.id   AF-A0A1X7ABI4-F1
#
_cell.length_a   1.000
_cell.length_b   1.000
_cell.length_c   1.000
_cell.angle_alpha   90.00
_cell.angle_beta   90.00
_cell.angle_gamma   90.00
#
_symmetry.space_group_name_H-M   'P 1'
#
loop_
_entity.id
_entity.type
_entity.pdbx_description
1 polymer ?
#
loop_
_entity_poly.entity_id
_entity_poly.type
_entity_poly.pdbx_seq_one_letter_code
_entity_poly.pdbx_strand_id
1 'polypeptide(L)'
;MSQYRHPMRDAPLHVWERIDTNDGGPHFCANFAPQEDYPIVFTGKTVQEVVDKALTFQAHTVEKNEAAYIAKRENAAKARAARKSKASS
;
A
#
# COMPACT_ATOMS: atom_id res chain seq x y z
N MET A 1 -14.11 -18.43 2.94
CA MET A 1 -13.50 -17.13 3.27
C MET A 1 -12.44 -16.84 2.21
N SER A 2 -12.49 -15.67 1.57
CA SER A 2 -11.50 -15.32 0.54
C SER A 2 -10.11 -15.20 1.17
N GLN A 3 -9.12 -15.90 0.63
CA GLN A 3 -7.72 -15.85 1.12
C GLN A 3 -6.99 -14.57 0.69
N TYR A 4 -7.62 -13.71 -0.12
CA TYR A 4 -6.98 -12.52 -0.66
C TYR A 4 -7.21 -11.31 0.25
N ARG A 5 -6.12 -10.60 0.58
CA ARG A 5 -6.13 -9.33 1.30
C ARG A 5 -5.45 -8.26 0.46
N HIS A 6 -5.86 -7.00 0.61
CA HIS A 6 -5.23 -5.91 -0.11
C HIS A 6 -3.74 -5.79 0.33
N PRO A 7 -2.76 -5.80 -0.59
CA PRO A 7 -1.34 -5.89 -0.24
C PRO A 7 -0.85 -4.71 0.61
N MET A 8 -1.47 -3.54 0.43
CA MET A 8 -1.14 -2.35 1.20
C MET A 8 -1.47 -2.47 2.70
N ARG A 9 -2.34 -3.41 3.12
CA ARG A 9 -2.76 -3.57 4.52
C ARG A 9 -1.60 -3.93 5.44
N ASP A 10 -0.64 -4.69 4.91
CA ASP A 10 0.52 -5.18 5.65
C ASP A 10 1.84 -4.52 5.15
N ALA A 11 1.73 -3.43 4.38
CA ALA A 11 2.89 -2.74 3.83
C ALA A 11 3.66 -2.01 4.96
N PRO A 12 4.98 -2.25 5.11
CA PRO A 12 5.79 -1.56 6.10
C PRO A 12 5.88 -0.07 5.80
N LEU A 13 5.76 0.76 6.85
CA LEU A 13 5.95 2.20 6.78
C LEU A 13 7.37 2.55 7.22
N HIS A 14 8.14 3.19 6.35
CA HIS A 14 9.43 3.75 6.69
C HIS A 14 9.28 5.24 6.99
N VAL A 15 9.95 5.70 8.04
CA VAL A 15 9.95 7.10 8.46
C VAL A 15 11.39 7.55 8.62
N TRP A 16 11.71 8.72 8.10
CA TRP A 16 13.05 9.31 8.23
C TRP A 16 12.96 10.82 8.39
N GLU A 17 14.02 11.38 8.97
CA GLU A 17 14.22 12.80 9.07
C GLU A 17 14.98 13.31 7.85
N ARG A 18 14.55 14.45 7.33
CA ARG A 18 15.23 15.23 6.30
C ARG A 18 15.69 16.53 6.94
N ILE A 19 17.00 16.72 6.99
CA ILE A 19 17.60 17.99 7.39
C ILE A 19 17.58 18.89 6.16
N ASP A 20 16.73 19.90 6.18
CA ASP A 20 16.68 20.91 5.13
C ASP A 20 17.30 22.21 5.65
N THR A 21 18.46 22.57 5.11
CA THR A 21 19.17 23.79 5.51
C THR A 21 18.43 25.06 5.10
N ASN A 22 17.45 24.99 4.19
CA ASN A 22 16.71 26.16 3.72
C ASN A 22 15.42 26.42 4.52
N ASP A 23 14.75 25.37 5.02
CA ASP A 23 13.44 25.50 5.68
C ASP A 23 13.53 25.63 7.23
N GLY A 24 14.73 25.72 7.78
CA GLY A 24 14.94 26.18 9.16
C GLY A 24 14.56 25.17 10.25
N GLY A 25 14.57 23.86 9.96
CA GLY A 25 14.33 22.84 10.98
C GLY A 25 14.26 21.41 10.45
N PRO A 26 14.08 20.42 11.34
CA PRO A 26 13.90 19.03 10.96
C PRO A 26 12.54 18.83 10.30
N HIS A 27 12.55 18.23 9.09
CA HIS A 27 11.35 17.77 8.41
C HIS A 27 11.27 16.25 8.48
N PHE A 28 10.07 15.71 8.67
CA PHE A 28 9.87 14.27 8.66
C PHE A 28 9.24 13.84 7.35
N CYS A 29 9.66 12.67 6.89
CA CYS A 29 9.16 12.04 5.68
C CYS A 29 8.77 10.59 6.01
N ALA A 30 7.74 10.09 5.34
CA ALA A 30 7.35 8.69 5.42
C ALA A 30 6.94 8.13 4.06
N ASN A 31 7.19 6.84 3.82
CA ASN A 31 6.69 6.11 2.64
C ASN A 31 6.42 4.65 2.98
N PHE A 32 5.54 4.02 2.20
CA PHE A 32 5.34 2.58 2.27
C PHE A 32 6.42 1.84 1.45
N ALA A 33 6.89 0.72 1.96
CA ALA A 33 7.83 -0.15 1.25
C ALA A 33 7.13 -1.38 0.63
N PRO A 34 7.60 -1.86 -0.54
CA PRO A 34 8.70 -1.30 -1.32
C PRO A 34 8.29 -0.03 -2.08
N GLN A 35 9.25 0.87 -2.30
CA GLN A 35 8.98 2.18 -2.90
C GLN A 35 8.55 2.06 -4.38
N GLU A 36 8.99 1.02 -5.10
CA GLU A 36 8.56 0.80 -6.48
C GLU A 36 7.04 0.55 -6.58
N ASP A 37 6.47 -0.11 -5.57
CA ASP A 37 5.02 -0.40 -5.51
C ASP A 37 4.22 0.78 -4.94
N TYR A 38 4.84 1.57 -4.06
CA TYR A 38 4.21 2.69 -3.37
C TYR A 38 5.06 3.98 -3.44
N PRO A 39 5.13 4.64 -4.60
CA PRO A 39 5.98 5.82 -4.81
C PRO A 39 5.36 7.11 -4.23
N ILE A 40 4.82 7.04 -3.01
CA ILE A 40 4.17 8.14 -2.31
C ILE A 40 5.00 8.49 -1.08
N VAL A 41 5.37 9.76 -0.96
CA VAL A 41 6.09 10.31 0.19
C VAL A 41 5.18 11.28 0.92
N PHE A 42 4.98 11.04 2.21
CA PHE A 42 4.27 11.92 3.13
C PHE A 42 5.28 12.80 3.84
N THR A 43 5.01 14.10 3.95
CA THR A 43 5.89 15.06 4.64
C THR A 43 5.14 15.81 5.75
N GLY A 44 5.88 16.23 6.77
CA GLY A 44 5.33 16.88 7.95
C GLY A 44 6.39 17.46 8.88
N LYS A 45 5.95 18.19 9.89
CA LYS A 45 6.84 18.83 10.89
C LYS A 45 7.17 17.89 12.05
N THR A 46 6.40 16.82 12.22
CA THR A 46 6.63 15.82 13.27
C THR A 46 6.50 14.41 12.70
N VAL A 47 7.12 13.44 13.38
CA VAL A 47 6.96 12.01 13.08
C VAL A 47 5.49 11.61 13.12
N GLN A 48 4.75 12.06 14.13
CA GLN A 48 3.35 11.68 14.29
C GLN A 48 2.50 12.16 13.11
N GLU A 49 2.72 13.40 12.65
CA GLU A 49 1.98 13.96 11.52
C GLU A 49 2.15 13.13 10.24
N VAL A 50 3.38 12.69 9.93
CA VAL A 50 3.63 11.88 8.72
C VAL A 50 3.08 10.46 8.86
N VAL A 51 3.15 9.88 10.05
CA VAL A 51 2.58 8.56 10.34
C VAL A 51 1.06 8.59 10.20
N ASP A 52 0.38 9.59 10.80
CA ASP A 52 -1.07 9.72 10.73
C ASP A 52 -1.55 9.92 9.29
N LYS A 53 -0.85 10.75 8.50
CA LYS A 53 -1.13 10.93 7.07
C LYS A 53 -1.00 9.61 6.31
N ALA A 54 0.07 8.86 6.55
CA ALA A 54 0.32 7.60 5.86
C ALA A 54 -0.74 6.54 6.23
N LEU A 55 -1.06 6.39 7.52
CA LEU A 55 -2.05 5.42 8.00
C LEU A 55 -3.48 5.78 7.55
N THR A 56 -3.83 7.07 7.53
CA THR A 56 -5.12 7.53 7.01
C THR A 56 -5.26 7.19 5.53
N PHE A 57 -4.20 7.44 4.75
CA PHE A 57 -4.16 7.08 3.34
C PHE A 57 -4.27 5.55 3.12
N GLN A 58 -3.55 4.75 3.93
CA GLN A 58 -3.63 3.29 3.90
C GLN A 58 -5.05 2.80 4.20
N ALA A 59 -5.66 3.25 5.29
CA ALA A 59 -7.00 2.85 5.70
C ALA A 59 -8.04 3.16 4.62
N HIS A 60 -8.05 4.39 4.10
CA HIS A 60 -8.97 4.79 3.05
C HIS A 60 -8.75 4.04 1.73
N THR A 61 -7.49 3.77 1.36
CA THR A 61 -7.17 3.02 0.14
C THR A 61 -7.61 1.57 0.24
N VAL A 62 -7.37 0.92 1.37
CA VAL A 62 -7.80 -0.45 1.63
C VAL A 62 -9.32 -0.51 1.63
N GLU A 63 -10.01 0.34 2.39
CA GLU A 63 -11.47 0.36 2.46
C GLU A 63 -12.11 0.53 1.06
N LYS A 64 -11.60 1.45 0.25
CA LYS A 64 -12.14 1.74 -1.08
C LYS A 64 -11.89 0.63 -2.09
N ASN A 65 -10.77 -0.09 -2.01
CA ASN A 65 -10.32 -0.98 -3.08
C ASN A 65 -10.27 -2.47 -2.71
N GLU A 66 -10.42 -2.84 -1.44
CA GLU A 66 -10.25 -4.22 -0.96
C GLU A 66 -11.27 -5.17 -1.60
N ALA A 67 -12.54 -4.78 -1.71
CA ALA A 67 -13.56 -5.58 -2.36
C ALA A 67 -13.25 -5.83 -3.85
N ALA A 68 -12.83 -4.78 -4.58
CA ALA A 68 -12.47 -4.89 -5.99
C ALA A 68 -11.21 -5.75 -6.19
N TYR A 69 -10.23 -5.63 -5.30
CA TYR A 69 -9.02 -6.44 -5.32
C TYR A 69 -9.36 -7.93 -5.12
N ILE A 70 -10.17 -8.25 -4.11
CA ILE A 70 -10.61 -9.63 -3.82
C ILE A 70 -11.30 -10.23 -5.05
N ALA A 71 -12.29 -9.53 -5.62
CA ALA A 71 -13.03 -10.00 -6.79
C ALA A 71 -12.10 -10.26 -7.98
N LYS A 72 -11.13 -9.38 -8.24
CA LYS A 72 -10.15 -9.56 -9.32
C LYS A 72 -9.28 -10.81 -9.11
N ARG A 73 -8.84 -11.07 -7.88
CA ARG A 73 -8.01 -12.24 -7.56
C ARG A 73 -8.78 -13.55 -7.67
N GLU A 74 -10.02 -13.58 -7.20
CA GLU A 74 -10.89 -14.75 -7.31
C GLU A 74 -11.21 -15.07 -8.77
N ASN A 75 -11.55 -14.06 -9.58
CA ASN A 75 -11.82 -14.24 -11.00
C ASN A 75 -10.58 -14.73 -11.76
N ALA A 76 -9.40 -14.20 -11.44
CA ALA A 76 -8.15 -14.68 -12.03
C ALA A 76 -7.86 -16.14 -11.67
N ALA A 77 -8.15 -16.57 -10.43
CA ALA A 77 -7.99 -17.96 -10.01
C ALA A 77 -8.93 -18.90 -10.76
N LYS A 78 -10.22 -18.52 -10.89
CA LYS A 78 -11.21 -19.27 -11.69
C LYS A 78 -10.80 -19.40 -13.15
N ALA A 79 -10.36 -18.30 -13.77
CA ALA A 79 -9.90 -18.30 -15.16
C ALA A 79 -8.67 -19.21 -15.37
N ARG A 80 -7.71 -19.22 -14.44
CA ARG A 80 -6.56 -20.13 -14.47
C ARG A 80 -6.98 -21.59 -14.36
N ALA A 81 -7.91 -21.91 -13.47
CA ALA A 81 -8.43 -23.27 -13.32
C ALA A 81 -9.11 -23.77 -14.60
N ALA A 82 -9.97 -22.95 -15.23
CA ALA A 82 -10.65 -23.29 -16.48
C ALA A 82 -9.69 -23.48 -17.68
N ARG A 83 -8.58 -22.72 -17.72
CA ARG A 83 -7.53 -22.92 -18.74
C ARG A 83 -6.77 -24.21 -18.51
N LYS A 84 -6.46 -24.55 -17.25
CA LYS A 84 -5.76 -25.78 -16.90
C LYS A 84 -6.58 -27.02 -17.26
N SER A 85 -7.88 -27.03 -16.97
CA SER A 85 -8.76 -28.15 -17.32
C SER A 85 -8.90 -28.33 -18.83
N LYS A 86 -8.93 -27.24 -19.61
CA LYS A 86 -8.93 -27.29 -21.08
C LYS A 86 -7.60 -27.74 -21.70
N ALA A 87 -6.47 -27.53 -21.03
CA ALA A 87 -5.16 -27.93 -21.52
C ALA A 87 -4.82 -29.40 -21.18
N SER A 88 -5.53 -30.00 -20.22
CA SER A 88 -5.38 -31.41 -19.81
C SER A 88 -6.44 -32.35 -20.39
N SER A 89 -7.32 -31.84 -21.28
CA SER A 89 -8.32 -32.60 -22.04
C SER A 89 -7.94 -32.57 -23.51
#